data_AF-A0A2V6T5L8-F1
#
_entry.id   AF-A0A2V6T5L8-F1
#
_cell.length_a   1.000
_cell.length_b   1.000
_cell.length_c   1.000
_cell.angle_alpha   90.00
_cell.angle_beta   90.00
_cell.angle_gamma   90.00
#
_symmetry.space_group_name_H-M   'P 1'
#
loop_
_entity.id
_entity.type
_entity.pdbx_description
1 polymer ?
#
loop_
_entity_poly.entity_id
_entity_poly.type
_entity_poly.pdbx_seq_one_letter_code
_entity_poly.pdbx_strand_id
1 'polypeptide(L)'
;MIRARTTLVERSRGVFYRKRDPFLHFHEDPAGLFCDIKIDGRFQRHSATTKDQQRTLVARVVRLAADIPLPLRGEGRSSSRSARFER
;
A
#
# COMPACT_ATOMS: atom_id res chain seq x y z
N MET A 1 12.42 -0.09 -6.26
CA MET A 1 12.24 -1.27 -7.13
C MET A 1 11.40 -2.33 -6.42
N ILE A 2 10.13 -2.48 -6.80
CA ILE A 2 9.21 -3.48 -6.21
C ILE A 2 9.53 -4.89 -6.74
N ARG A 3 9.83 -5.01 -8.04
CA ARG A 3 10.16 -6.28 -8.71
C ARG A 3 11.38 -7.01 -8.14
N ALA A 4 12.39 -6.28 -7.67
CA ALA A 4 13.62 -6.87 -7.14
C ALA A 4 13.57 -7.20 -5.64
N ARG A 5 12.55 -6.72 -4.93
CA ARG A 5 12.47 -6.78 -3.45
C ARG A 5 11.26 -7.55 -2.94
N THR A 6 10.45 -8.10 -3.82
CA THR A 6 9.19 -8.76 -3.47
C THR A 6 9.00 -10.00 -4.33
N THR A 7 8.20 -10.94 -3.84
CA THR A 7 7.77 -12.14 -4.59
C THR A 7 6.54 -11.85 -5.47
N LEU A 8 6.26 -10.58 -5.75
CA LEU A 8 5.12 -10.17 -6.55
C LEU A 8 5.38 -10.39 -8.04
N VAL A 9 4.42 -11.02 -8.70
CA VAL A 9 4.43 -11.28 -10.14
C VAL A 9 3.59 -10.22 -10.84
N GLU A 10 4.21 -9.44 -11.71
CA GLU A 10 3.50 -8.52 -12.60
C GLU A 10 2.84 -9.33 -13.72
N ARG A 11 1.50 -9.43 -13.72
CA ARG A 11 0.77 -10.15 -14.79
C ARG A 11 0.34 -9.24 -15.93
N SER A 12 -0.01 -8.01 -15.59
CA SER A 12 -0.39 -6.95 -16.53
C SER A 12 0.27 -5.66 -16.10
N ARG A 13 0.41 -4.71 -17.03
CA ARG A 13 1.03 -3.41 -16.73
C ARG A 13 0.29 -2.75 -15.57
N GLY A 14 0.98 -2.61 -14.44
CA GLY A 14 0.41 -2.04 -13.22
C GLY A 14 -0.45 -2.98 -12.36
N VAL A 15 -0.49 -4.29 -12.63
CA VAL A 15 -1.19 -5.26 -11.80
C VAL A 15 -0.21 -6.33 -11.30
N PHE A 16 -0.09 -6.42 -9.99
CA PHE A 16 0.82 -7.32 -9.30
C PHE A 16 0.04 -8.34 -8.49
N TYR A 17 0.43 -9.60 -8.67
CA TYR A 17 -0.14 -10.75 -7.99
C TYR A 17 0.84 -11.29 -6.96
N ARG A 18 0.30 -11.71 -5.82
CA ARG A 18 1.02 -12.52 -4.84
C ARG A 18 0.52 -13.96 -4.97
N LYS A 19 1.32 -14.82 -5.60
CA LYS A 19 0.92 -16.19 -5.98
C LYS A 19 -0.31 -16.18 -6.90
N ARG A 20 -1.50 -16.49 -6.37
CA ARG A 20 -2.79 -16.51 -7.09
C ARG A 20 -3.72 -15.35 -6.72
N ASP A 21 -3.33 -14.51 -5.76
CA ASP A 21 -4.18 -13.44 -5.24
C ASP A 21 -3.75 -12.07 -5.80
N PRO A 22 -4.68 -11.26 -6.34
CA PRO A 22 -4.38 -9.91 -6.80
C PRO A 22 -4.01 -9.04 -5.59
N PHE A 23 -2.74 -8.64 -5.53
CA PHE A 23 -2.19 -7.95 -4.37
C PHE A 23 -2.19 -6.43 -4.57
N LEU A 24 -1.91 -5.97 -5.78
CA LEU A 24 -1.87 -4.56 -6.10
C LEU A 24 -2.38 -4.32 -7.51
N HIS A 25 -3.16 -3.26 -7.70
CA HIS A 25 -3.45 -2.73 -9.03
C HIS A 25 -3.32 -1.20 -9.05
N PHE A 26 -2.76 -0.70 -10.13
CA PHE A 26 -2.75 0.73 -10.46
C PHE A 26 -3.92 1.01 -11.40
N HIS A 27 -4.66 2.09 -11.13
CA HIS A 27 -5.66 2.61 -12.03
C HIS A 27 -5.51 4.14 -12.13
N GLU A 28 -5.68 4.65 -13.34
CA GLU A 28 -5.75 6.09 -13.61
C GLU A 28 -7.23 6.48 -13.65
N ASP A 29 -7.58 7.49 -12.87
CA ASP A 29 -8.91 8.07 -12.78
C ASP A 29 -8.80 9.55 -13.19
N PRO A 30 -9.88 10.24 -13.62
CA PRO A 30 -9.82 11.66 -13.92
C PRO A 30 -9.25 12.53 -12.77
N ALA A 31 -9.34 12.07 -11.52
CA ALA A 31 -8.75 12.73 -10.35
C ALA A 31 -7.23 12.49 -10.18
N GLY A 32 -6.61 11.57 -10.93
CA GLY A 32 -5.18 11.29 -10.92
C GLY A 32 -4.84 9.79 -10.88
N LEU A 33 -3.60 9.49 -10.51
CA LEU A 33 -3.11 8.11 -10.42
C LEU A 33 -3.42 7.53 -9.03
N PHE A 34 -4.06 6.37 -9.00
CA PHE A 34 -4.38 5.64 -7.78
C PHE A 34 -3.85 4.22 -7.83
N CYS A 35 -3.72 3.64 -6.65
CA CYS A 35 -3.24 2.29 -6.46
C CYS A 35 -3.99 1.64 -5.31
N ASP A 36 -4.61 0.50 -5.60
CA ASP A 36 -5.31 -0.27 -4.60
C ASP A 36 -4.44 -1.46 -4.19
N ILE A 37 -4.19 -1.54 -2.88
CA ILE A 37 -3.37 -2.58 -2.27
C ILE A 37 -4.27 -3.46 -1.42
N LYS A 38 -4.16 -4.78 -1.58
CA LYS A 38 -4.92 -5.73 -0.78
C LYS A 38 -4.21 -6.01 0.54
N ILE A 39 -4.81 -5.57 1.63
CA ILE A 39 -4.30 -5.68 3.01
C ILE A 39 -5.39 -6.37 3.84
N ASP A 40 -5.04 -7.47 4.50
CA ASP A 40 -5.98 -8.28 5.30
C ASP A 40 -7.26 -8.68 4.53
N GLY A 41 -7.10 -8.98 3.23
CA GLY A 41 -8.20 -9.38 2.36
C GLY A 41 -9.07 -8.23 1.82
N ARG A 42 -8.80 -6.97 2.20
CA ARG A 42 -9.52 -5.79 1.71
C ARG A 42 -8.63 -4.90 0.85
N PHE A 43 -9.18 -4.34 -0.23
CA PHE A 43 -8.48 -3.35 -1.04
C PHE A 43 -8.51 -1.99 -0.35
N GLN A 44 -7.34 -1.41 -0.14
CA GLN A 44 -7.16 -0.04 0.34
C GLN A 44 -6.60 0.81 -0.79
N ARG A 45 -7.34 1.86 -1.14
CA ARG A 45 -6.94 2.83 -2.16
C ARG A 45 -5.92 3.81 -1.61
N HIS A 46 -4.85 4.03 -2.38
CA HIS A 46 -3.81 4.99 -2.10
C HIS A 46 -3.57 5.88 -3.32
N SER A 47 -3.45 7.18 -3.09
CA SER A 47 -3.07 8.14 -4.12
C SER A 47 -1.61 7.93 -4.53
N ALA A 48 -1.34 8.00 -5.83
CA ALA A 48 -0.01 7.93 -6.43
C ALA A 48 0.24 9.08 -7.42
N THR A 49 -0.56 10.14 -7.33
CA THR A 49 -0.51 11.31 -8.22
C THR A 49 0.81 12.07 -8.15
N THR A 50 1.41 12.21 -6.96
CA THR A 50 2.67 12.95 -6.78
C THR A 50 3.86 12.01 -6.58
N LYS A 51 5.08 12.48 -6.89
CA LYS A 51 6.32 11.70 -6.69
C LYS A 51 6.53 11.29 -5.23
N ASP A 52 6.13 12.14 -4.29
CA ASP A 52 6.22 11.84 -2.86
C ASP A 52 5.26 10.72 -2.45
N GLN A 53 4.01 10.80 -2.93
CA GLN A 53 3.01 9.74 -2.76
C GLN A 53 3.46 8.41 -3.36
N GLN A 54 4.08 8.43 -4.56
CA GLN A 54 4.66 7.24 -5.17
C GLN A 54 5.77 6.63 -4.32
N ARG A 55 6.63 7.46 -3.72
CA ARG A 55 7.73 6.99 -2.86
C ARG A 55 7.18 6.32 -1.59
N THR A 56 6.20 6.93 -0.94
CA THR A 56 5.51 6.39 0.23
C THR A 56 4.76 5.10 -0.11
N LEU A 57 4.09 5.06 -1.26
CA LEU A 57 3.39 3.88 -1.76
C LEU A 57 4.35 2.72 -1.99
N VAL A 58 5.46 2.95 -2.69
CA VAL A 58 6.48 1.92 -2.94
C VAL A 58 7.04 1.39 -1.63
N ALA A 59 7.34 2.25 -0.65
CA ALA A 59 7.82 1.82 0.66
C ALA A 59 6.79 0.93 1.39
N ARG A 60 5.51 1.30 1.33
CA ARG A 60 4.41 0.53 1.93
C ARG A 60 4.20 -0.81 1.22
N VAL A 61 4.21 -0.85 -0.10
CA VAL A 61 4.10 -2.08 -0.90
C VAL A 61 5.24 -3.03 -0.58
N VAL A 62 6.49 -2.53 -0.56
CA VAL A 62 7.65 -3.35 -0.19
C VAL A 62 7.49 -3.90 1.22
N ARG A 63 6.99 -3.12 2.17
CA ARG A 63 6.76 -3.56 3.55
C ARG A 63 5.68 -4.64 3.67
N LEU A 64 4.59 -4.52 2.91
CA LEU A 64 3.48 -5.48 2.95
C LEU A 64 3.77 -6.76 2.14
N ALA A 65 4.64 -6.65 1.13
CA ALA A 65 5.02 -7.76 0.25
C ALA A 65 6.34 -8.43 0.66
N ALA A 66 7.16 -7.80 1.51
CA ALA A 66 8.29 -8.45 2.14
C ALA A 66 7.75 -9.44 3.19
N ASP A 67 8.04 -10.72 2.99
CA ASP A 67 7.83 -11.78 3.98
C ASP A 67 8.78 -11.62 5.20
N ILE A 68 9.70 -10.64 5.15
CA ILE A 68 10.69 -10.35 6.18
C ILE A 68 10.20 -9.17 7.03
N PRO A 69 10.04 -9.34 8.37
CA PRO A 69 9.78 -8.23 9.26
C PRO A 69 11.04 -7.37 9.37
N LEU A 70 11.10 -6.27 8.60
CA LEU A 70 12.03 -5.19 8.91
C LEU A 70 11.55 -4.49 10.18
N PRO A 71 12.41 -4.23 11.18
CA PRO A 71 12.00 -3.55 12.39
C PRO A 71 11.51 -2.14 12.04
N LEU A 72 10.27 -1.89 12.44
CA LEU A 72 9.55 -0.67 12.16
C LEU A 72 10.21 0.48 12.95
N ARG A 73 11.07 1.28 12.31
CA ARG A 73 11.27 2.64 12.80
C ARG A 73 9.96 3.39 12.59
N GLY A 74 9.47 3.95 13.70
CA GLY A 74 8.09 4.35 13.90
C GLY A 74 7.60 5.41 12.93
N GLU A 75 6.30 5.31 12.63
CA GLU A 75 5.52 6.45 12.18
C GLU A 75 4.22 6.41 12.97
N GLY A 76 3.98 7.51 13.69
CA GLY A 76 3.00 7.65 14.74
C GLY A 76 1.59 7.25 14.31
N ARG A 77 0.95 6.43 15.13
CA ARG A 77 -0.51 6.44 15.25
C ARG A 77 -0.93 7.82 15.75
N SER A 78 -1.30 8.69 14.84
CA SER A 78 -2.18 9.82 15.11
C SER A 78 -3.60 9.26 15.31
N SER A 79 -3.80 8.54 16.40
CA SER A 79 -5.13 8.32 16.96
C SER A 79 -5.50 9.61 17.68
N SER A 80 -6.11 10.55 16.95
CA SER A 80 -6.79 11.67 17.58
C SER A 80 -7.87 11.13 18.50
N ARG A 81 -7.62 11.31 19.79
CA ARG A 81 -8.51 11.02 20.90
C ARG A 81 -9.78 11.86 20.75
N SER A 82 -10.92 11.22 20.99
CA SER A 82 -12.07 11.87 21.63
C SER A 82 -12.57 10.94 22.72
N ALA A 83 -11.92 11.01 23.88
CA ALA A 83 -12.47 10.51 25.13
C ALA A 83 -13.12 11.67 25.86
N ARG A 84 -14.40 11.51 26.21
CA ARG A 84 -15.12 11.99 27.41
C ARG A 84 -16.60 12.18 27.06
N PHE A 85 -17.59 12.05 27.93
CA PHE A 85 -17.84 11.41 29.24
C PHE A 85 -19.22 11.99 29.66
N GLU A 86 -20.05 11.22 30.37
CA GLU A 86 -21.24 11.67 31.14
C GLU A 86 -22.44 12.22 30.32
N ARG A 87 -23.72 11.95 30.64
CA ARG A 87 -24.41 11.53 31.88
C ARG A 87 -25.47 10.48 31.60
#